data_AF-A0A440UTZ2-F1
#
_entry.id   AF-A0A440UTZ2-F1
#
_cell.length_a   1.000
_cell.length_b   1.000
_cell.length_c   1.000
_cell.angle_alpha   90.00
_cell.angle_beta   90.00
_cell.angle_gamma   90.00
#
_symmetry.space_group_name_H-M   'P 1'
#
loop_
_entity.id
_entity.type
_entity.pdbx_description
1 polymer ?
#
loop_
_entity_poly.entity_id
_entity_poly.type
_entity_poly.pdbx_seq_one_letter_code
_entity_poly.pdbx_strand_id
1 'polypeptide(L)'
;DAGQVEATQQMAPQDRQAMIETMVASLDDRLKQNPRDEEGWMRLIRSYVVLGEADRARDALGRAVAVFGADSEQAKKFTAFAASLGVTATE
;
A
#
# COMPACT_ATOMS: atom_id res chain seq x y z
N ASP A 1 6.86 -19.79 -23.81
CA ASP A 1 7.14 -20.50 -22.55
C ASP A 1 5.87 -20.50 -21.72
N ALA A 2 5.14 -21.62 -21.72
CA ALA A 2 3.82 -21.72 -21.08
C ALA A 2 3.86 -22.36 -19.68
N GLY A 3 5.07 -22.72 -19.18
CA GLY A 3 5.26 -23.42 -17.91
C GLY A 3 5.44 -22.51 -16.68
N GLN A 4 5.47 -21.18 -16.84
CA GLN A 4 5.67 -20.25 -15.72
C GLN A 4 4.37 -19.85 -14.99
N VAL A 5 3.20 -20.12 -15.56
CA VAL A 5 1.91 -19.73 -14.96
C VAL A 5 1.30 -20.81 -14.05
N GLU A 6 1.78 -22.06 -14.13
CA GLU A 6 1.26 -23.18 -13.33
C GLU A 6 1.90 -23.28 -11.93
N ALA A 7 3.11 -22.73 -11.75
CA ALA A 7 3.82 -22.75 -10.47
C ALA A 7 3.19 -21.81 -9.42
N THR A 8 2.42 -20.80 -9.82
CA THR A 8 1.82 -19.83 -8.90
C THR A 8 0.61 -20.39 -8.13
N GLN A 9 -0.01 -21.47 -8.65
CA GLN A 9 -1.16 -22.13 -8.03
C GLN A 9 -0.76 -23.12 -6.93
N GLN A 10 0.51 -23.57 -6.90
CA GLN A 10 1.03 -24.54 -5.92
C GLN A 10 1.90 -23.92 -4.82
N MET A 11 2.13 -22.61 -4.83
CA MET A 11 2.87 -21.94 -3.76
C MET A 11 2.13 -22.07 -2.43
N ALA A 12 2.86 -22.43 -1.38
CA ALA A 12 2.33 -22.41 -0.03
C ALA A 12 1.82 -21.00 0.30
N PRO A 13 0.74 -20.84 1.08
CA PRO A 13 0.19 -19.53 1.45
C PRO A 13 1.25 -18.58 2.03
N GLN A 14 2.23 -19.13 2.75
CA GLN A 14 3.35 -18.41 3.35
C GLN A 14 4.32 -17.82 2.31
N ASP A 15 4.68 -18.59 1.28
CA ASP A 15 5.55 -18.12 0.20
C ASP A 15 4.89 -17.00 -0.61
N ARG A 16 3.57 -17.12 -0.82
CA ARG A 16 2.78 -16.08 -1.48
C ARG A 16 2.76 -14.79 -0.67
N GLN A 17 2.63 -14.88 0.66
CA GLN A 17 2.64 -13.71 1.53
C GLN A 17 4.00 -13.01 1.53
N ALA A 18 5.10 -13.75 1.66
CA ALA A 18 6.46 -13.20 1.61
C ALA A 18 6.76 -12.50 0.27
N MET A 19 6.26 -13.06 -0.85
CA MET A 19 6.34 -12.38 -2.14
C MET A 19 5.56 -11.06 -2.16
N ILE A 20 4.33 -11.04 -1.63
CA ILE A 20 3.53 -9.81 -1.56
C ILE A 20 4.24 -8.77 -0.70
N GLU A 21 4.74 -9.13 0.48
CA GLU A 21 5.50 -8.23 1.36
C GLU A 21 6.71 -7.60 0.64
N THR A 22 7.45 -8.39 -0.13
CA THR A 22 8.60 -7.90 -0.93
C THR A 22 8.16 -6.92 -2.01
N MET A 23 7.06 -7.20 -2.71
CA MET A 23 6.49 -6.29 -3.72
C MET A 23 6.01 -4.97 -3.09
N VAL A 24 5.41 -5.04 -1.90
CA VAL A 24 4.91 -3.88 -1.16
C VAL A 24 6.06 -3.03 -0.66
N ALA A 25 7.13 -3.63 -0.13
CA ALA A 25 8.34 -2.92 0.25
C ALA A 25 8.97 -2.19 -0.94
N SER A 26 9.03 -2.84 -2.11
CA SER A 26 9.54 -2.23 -3.34
C SER A 26 8.66 -1.04 -3.81
N LEU A 27 7.35 -1.12 -3.61
CA LEU A 27 6.43 -0.02 -3.89
C LEU A 27 6.67 1.15 -2.92
N ASP A 28 6.84 0.89 -1.63
CA ASP A 28 7.14 1.92 -0.63
C ASP A 28 8.44 2.67 -0.97
N ASP A 29 9.50 1.93 -1.31
CA ASP A 29 10.78 2.55 -1.68
C ASP A 29 10.70 3.36 -2.97
N ARG A 30 9.89 2.93 -3.94
CA ARG A 30 9.60 3.72 -5.14
C ARG A 30 8.89 5.01 -4.79
N LEU A 31 7.93 4.99 -3.87
CA LEU A 31 7.17 6.17 -3.46
C LEU A 31 8.01 7.18 -2.67
N LYS A 32 9.06 6.71 -1.97
CA LYS A 32 10.08 7.62 -1.39
C LYS A 32 10.82 8.41 -2.47
N GLN A 33 11.05 7.80 -3.63
CA GLN A 33 11.75 8.44 -4.77
C GLN A 33 10.82 9.24 -5.67
N ASN A 34 9.58 8.78 -5.84
CA ASN A 34 8.53 9.46 -6.59
C ASN A 34 7.31 9.71 -5.69
N PRO A 35 7.40 10.69 -4.78
CA PRO A 35 6.35 10.93 -3.80
C PRO A 35 5.07 11.48 -4.43
N ARG A 36 5.12 12.01 -5.66
CA ARG A 36 3.94 12.57 -6.34
C ARG A 36 3.05 11.53 -7.04
N ASP A 37 3.31 10.24 -6.85
CA ASP A 37 2.48 9.16 -7.38
C ASP A 37 1.26 8.90 -6.47
N GLU A 38 0.15 9.59 -6.76
CA GLU A 38 -1.11 9.45 -6.03
C GLU A 38 -1.66 8.02 -6.05
N GLU A 39 -1.59 7.34 -7.19
CA GLU A 39 -2.12 5.97 -7.33
C GLU A 39 -1.26 4.99 -6.53
N GLY A 40 0.05 5.15 -6.58
CA GLY A 40 0.98 4.33 -5.82
C GLY A 40 0.74 4.43 -4.31
N TRP A 41 0.45 5.62 -3.77
CA TRP A 41 0.09 5.76 -2.35
C TRP A 41 -1.20 5.02 -1.99
N MET A 42 -2.26 5.13 -2.81
CA MET A 42 -3.50 4.38 -2.57
C MET A 42 -3.27 2.86 -2.62
N ARG A 43 -2.46 2.39 -3.58
CA ARG A 43 -2.06 0.98 -3.66
C ARG A 43 -1.29 0.54 -2.42
N LEU A 44 -0.34 1.35 -1.94
CA LEU A 44 0.46 1.04 -0.76
C LEU A 44 -0.42 0.89 0.48
N ILE A 45 -1.32 1.85 0.73
CA ILE A 45 -2.26 1.81 1.86
C ILE A 45 -3.11 0.54 1.80
N ARG A 46 -3.70 0.23 0.64
CA ARG A 46 -4.52 -0.98 0.47
C ARG A 46 -3.72 -2.26 0.67
N SER A 47 -2.51 -2.33 0.15
CA SER A 47 -1.66 -3.52 0.28
C SER A 47 -1.35 -3.84 1.72
N TYR A 48 -1.02 -2.83 2.54
CA TYR A 48 -0.80 -3.05 3.97
C TYR A 48 -2.06 -3.52 4.69
N VAL A 49 -3.25 -3.02 4.33
CA VAL A 49 -4.51 -3.52 4.88
C VAL A 49 -4.75 -4.99 4.52
N VAL A 50 -4.51 -5.38 3.27
CA VAL A 50 -4.67 -6.77 2.83
C VAL A 50 -3.71 -7.72 3.55
N LEU A 51 -2.51 -7.24 3.91
CA LEU A 51 -1.53 -7.96 4.72
C LEU A 51 -1.85 -7.96 6.23
N GLY A 52 -2.89 -7.24 6.67
CA GLY A 52 -3.22 -7.07 8.09
C GLY A 52 -2.29 -6.10 8.84
N GLU A 53 -1.40 -5.41 8.12
CA GLU A 53 -0.43 -4.45 8.66
C GLU A 53 -1.06 -3.05 8.81
N ALA A 54 -2.09 -2.93 9.65
CA ALA A 54 -2.85 -1.68 9.83
C ALA A 54 -1.96 -0.49 10.24
N ASP A 55 -0.95 -0.71 11.08
CA ASP A 55 -0.03 0.35 11.51
C ASP A 55 0.77 0.93 10.34
N ARG A 56 1.23 0.08 9.42
CA ARG A 56 1.94 0.51 8.21
C ARG A 56 1.03 1.18 7.20
N ALA A 57 -0.24 0.76 7.13
CA ALA A 57 -1.24 1.47 6.34
C ALA A 57 -1.46 2.91 6.85
N ARG A 58 -1.48 3.12 8.18
CA ARG A 58 -1.55 4.48 8.79
C ARG A 58 -0.29 5.30 8.52
N ASP A 59 0.90 4.71 8.63
CA ASP A 59 2.15 5.40 8.29
C ASP A 59 2.17 5.84 6.82
N ALA A 60 1.81 4.94 5.91
CA ALA A 60 1.72 5.24 4.48
C ALA A 60 0.72 6.38 4.20
N LEU A 61 -0.44 6.38 4.86
CA LEU A 61 -1.42 7.47 4.79
C LEU A 61 -0.81 8.79 5.27
N GLY A 62 -0.18 8.80 6.46
CA GLY A 62 0.43 10.00 7.02
C GLY A 62 1.50 10.59 6.12
N ARG A 63 2.34 9.73 5.51
CA ARG A 63 3.36 10.13 4.55
C ARG A 63 2.75 10.69 3.26
N ALA A 64 1.72 10.04 2.70
CA ALA A 64 1.02 10.55 1.54
C ALA A 64 0.39 11.94 1.83
N VAL A 65 -0.26 12.11 2.98
CA VAL A 65 -0.81 13.40 3.42
C VAL A 65 0.27 14.46 3.55
N ALA A 66 1.43 14.13 4.14
CA ALA A 66 2.54 15.07 4.29
C ALA A 66 3.14 15.51 2.94
N VAL A 67 3.23 14.59 1.97
CA VAL A 67 3.76 14.89 0.63
C VAL A 67 2.87 15.85 -0.15
N PHE A 68 1.56 15.65 -0.09
CA PHE A 68 0.60 16.46 -0.85
C PHE A 68 0.11 17.69 -0.09
N GLY A 69 0.28 17.71 1.23
CA GLY A 69 -0.24 18.71 2.15
C GLY A 69 -1.63 18.36 2.65
N ALA A 70 -1.86 18.53 3.95
CA ALA A 70 -3.10 18.12 4.62
C ALA A 70 -4.38 18.77 4.04
N ASP A 71 -4.27 20.00 3.55
CA ASP A 71 -5.40 20.73 2.97
C ASP A 71 -5.68 20.39 1.50
N SER A 72 -4.83 19.58 0.87
CA SER A 72 -4.96 19.21 -0.54
C SER A 72 -6.16 18.27 -0.79
N GLU A 73 -6.70 18.32 -2.00
CA GLU A 73 -7.74 17.38 -2.43
C GLU A 73 -7.23 15.93 -2.42
N GLN A 74 -5.94 15.73 -2.68
CA GLN A 74 -5.27 14.43 -2.61
C GLN A 74 -5.27 13.86 -1.19
N ALA A 75 -4.87 14.67 -0.20
CA ALA A 75 -4.88 14.25 1.20
C ALA A 75 -6.28 13.85 1.68
N LYS A 76 -7.31 14.60 1.28
CA LYS A 76 -8.72 14.25 1.55
C LYS A 76 -9.11 12.92 0.92
N LYS A 77 -8.72 12.68 -0.34
CA LYS A 77 -8.95 11.41 -1.03
C LYS A 77 -8.26 10.24 -0.32
N PHE A 78 -6.99 10.38 0.06
CA PHE A 78 -6.28 9.32 0.77
C PHE A 78 -6.92 9.01 2.12
N THR A 79 -7.32 10.03 2.86
CA THR A 79 -7.99 9.86 4.15
C THR A 79 -9.34 9.16 4.01
N ALA A 80 -10.16 9.58 3.04
CA ALA A 80 -11.44 8.93 2.75
C ALA A 80 -11.26 7.47 2.29
N PHE A 81 -10.26 7.23 1.43
CA PHE A 81 -9.91 5.89 0.96
C PHE A 81 -9.47 4.99 2.11
N ALA A 82 -8.53 5.44 2.95
CA ALA A 82 -8.06 4.70 4.10
C ALA A 82 -9.20 4.40 5.09
N ALA A 83 -10.08 5.38 5.35
CA ALA A 83 -11.26 5.18 6.19
C ALA A 83 -12.20 4.10 5.63
N SER A 84 -12.39 4.04 4.30
CA SER A 84 -13.19 2.98 3.65
C SER A 84 -12.61 1.57 3.83
N LEU A 85 -11.31 1.48 4.14
CA LEU A 85 -10.59 0.24 4.42
C LEU A 85 -10.48 -0.07 5.93
N GLY A 86 -11.10 0.75 6.79
CA GLY A 86 -10.99 0.61 8.25
C GLY A 86 -9.70 1.17 8.84
N VAL A 87 -8.93 1.94 8.08
CA VAL A 87 -7.71 2.62 8.52
C VAL A 87 -8.05 4.09 8.76
N THR A 88 -8.23 4.46 10.01
CA THR A 88 -8.34 5.87 10.39
C THR A 88 -6.97 6.42 10.72
N ALA A 89 -6.70 7.67 10.32
CA ALA A 89 -5.63 8.43 10.96
C ALA A 89 -6.01 8.52 12.45
N THR A 90 -5.16 8.00 13.33
CA THR A 90 -5.36 8.11 14.78
C THR A 90 -5.55 9.58 15.14
N GLU A 91 -6.59 9.85 15.92
CA GLU A 91 -6.97 11.18 16.45
C GLU A 91 -5.84 11.88 17.20
#